data_AF-A0A7W2IW93-F1
#
_entry.id   AF-A0A7W2IW93-F1
#
_cell.length_a   1.000
_cell.length_b   1.000
_cell.length_c   1.000
_cell.angle_alpha   90.00
_cell.angle_beta   90.00
_cell.angle_gamma   90.00
#
_symmetry.space_group_name_H-M   'P 1'
#
loop_
_entity.id
_entity.type
_entity.pdbx_description
1 polymer ?
#
loop_
_entity_poly.entity_id
_entity_poly.type
_entity_poly.pdbx_seq_one_letter_code
_entity_poly.pdbx_strand_id
1 'polypeptide(L)'
;EGEADRSLVAASTPAARVAELHNHVDVDGVMQMRRVEAVPVPANASVSLAPGGYHLMLIDLAAPLHEGDEVTLSLTFDDGQTLELEAPV
;
A
#
# COMPACT_ATOMS: atom_id res chain seq x y z
N GLU A 1 -16.30 1.63 1.34
CA GLU A 1 -16.53 2.49 2.52
C GLU A 1 -16.76 1.57 3.71
N GLY A 2 -15.99 1.73 4.79
CA GLY A 2 -16.12 0.94 6.01
C GLY A 2 -16.62 1.82 7.16
N GLU A 3 -17.54 1.30 7.96
CA GLU A 3 -18.12 2.01 9.12
C GLU A 3 -17.18 2.02 10.35
N ALA A 4 -16.05 1.31 10.28
CA ALA A 4 -15.07 1.18 11.34
C ALA A 4 -13.70 1.69 10.90
N ASP A 5 -12.98 2.31 11.83
CA ASP A 5 -11.57 2.65 11.67
C ASP A 5 -10.76 1.36 11.48
N ARG A 6 -9.87 1.34 10.51
CA ARG A 6 -8.99 0.20 10.22
C ARG A 6 -7.60 0.70 9.95
N SER A 7 -6.61 -0.14 10.15
CA SER A 7 -5.25 0.15 9.74
C SER A 7 -4.78 -0.93 8.78
N LEU A 8 -4.29 -0.52 7.62
CA LEU A 8 -3.58 -1.42 6.72
C LEU A 8 -2.22 -1.73 7.36
N VAL A 9 -2.05 -2.94 7.86
CA VAL A 9 -0.84 -3.36 8.60
C VAL A 9 0.11 -4.18 7.74
N ALA A 10 -0.38 -4.77 6.65
CA ALA A 10 0.45 -5.51 5.72
C ALA A 10 -0.11 -5.45 4.31
N ALA A 11 0.78 -5.62 3.34
CA ALA A 11 0.42 -5.83 1.95
C ALA A 11 1.29 -6.96 1.41
N SER A 12 0.76 -7.72 0.46
CA SER A 12 1.49 -8.77 -0.24
C SER A 12 1.02 -8.86 -1.68
N THR A 13 1.88 -9.39 -2.54
CA THR A 13 1.54 -9.65 -3.94
C THR A 13 2.31 -10.85 -4.45
N PRO A 14 1.75 -11.68 -5.33
CA PRO A 14 2.51 -12.72 -6.01
C PRO A 14 3.60 -12.15 -6.94
N ALA A 15 3.50 -10.87 -7.34
CA ALA A 15 4.46 -10.23 -8.24
C ALA A 15 5.80 -9.86 -7.57
N ALA A 16 5.87 -9.84 -6.23
CA ALA A 16 7.05 -9.44 -5.48
C ALA A 16 7.23 -10.26 -4.20
N ARG A 17 8.48 -10.53 -3.82
CA ARG A 17 8.76 -11.30 -2.60
C ARG A 17 8.46 -10.51 -1.33
N VAL A 18 8.62 -9.19 -1.37
CA VAL A 18 8.40 -8.31 -0.22
C VAL A 18 7.64 -7.07 -0.68
N ALA A 19 6.59 -6.70 0.05
CA ALA A 19 5.88 -5.45 -0.12
C ALA A 19 5.94 -4.65 1.19
N GLU A 20 6.48 -3.43 1.13
CA GLU A 20 6.60 -2.54 2.27
C GLU A 20 5.69 -1.33 2.14
N LEU A 21 5.08 -0.90 3.24
CA LEU A 21 4.28 0.32 3.31
C LEU A 21 5.18 1.52 3.57
N HIS A 22 5.15 2.49 2.67
CA HIS A 22 5.96 3.71 2.76
C HIS A 22 5.03 4.92 2.67
N ASN A 23 5.42 6.01 3.31
CA ASN A 23 4.73 7.29 3.22
C ASN A 23 5.71 8.39 2.87
N HIS A 24 5.23 9.40 2.16
CA HIS A 24 5.93 10.67 2.05
C HIS A 24 5.50 11.58 3.19
N VAL A 25 6.49 12.10 3.92
CA VAL A 25 6.26 13.11 4.95
C VAL A 25 7.04 14.35 4.54
N ASP A 26 6.35 15.50 4.48
CA ASP A 26 7.03 16.78 4.39
C ASP A 26 7.64 17.09 5.76
N VAL A 27 8.97 17.15 5.80
CA VAL A 27 9.71 17.58 6.98
C VAL A 27 10.47 18.83 6.57
N ASP A 28 10.00 19.98 7.04
CA ASP A 28 10.60 21.29 6.78
C ASP A 28 10.74 21.62 5.28
N GLY A 29 9.72 21.29 4.46
CA GLY A 29 9.72 21.52 3.02
C GLY A 29 10.52 20.49 2.21
N VAL A 30 11.03 19.44 2.85
CA VAL A 30 11.70 18.32 2.21
C VAL A 30 10.80 17.09 2.27
N MET A 31 10.39 16.60 1.11
CA MET A 31 9.65 15.34 0.99
C MET A 31 10.58 14.17 1.31
N GLN A 32 10.32 13.48 2.42
CA GLN A 32 11.06 12.29 2.82
C GLN A 32 10.19 11.05 2.73
N MET A 33 10.70 10.00 2.08
CA MET A 33 10.11 8.67 2.12
C MET A 33 10.45 8.01 3.45
N ARG A 34 9.42 7.58 4.19
CA ARG A 34 9.56 6.86 5.45
C ARG A 34 8.74 5.60 5.40
N ARG A 35 9.38 4.46 5.70
CA ARG A 35 8.67 3.20 5.94
C ARG A 35 7.74 3.37 7.15
N VAL A 36 6.50 2.93 6.99
CA VAL A 36 5.49 2.90 8.05
C VAL A 36 5.11 1.46 8.36
N GLU A 37 4.76 1.20 9.61
CA GLU A 37 4.30 -0.13 10.03
C GLU A 37 2.82 -0.35 9.70
N ALA A 38 2.04 0.73 9.65
CA ALA A 38 0.64 0.70 9.27
C ALA A 38 0.20 2.01 8.61
N VAL A 39 -0.84 1.92 7.78
CA VAL A 39 -1.54 3.07 7.20
C VAL A 39 -2.93 3.16 7.81
N PRO A 40 -3.23 4.19 8.62
CA PRO A 40 -4.55 4.35 9.20
C PRO A 40 -5.57 4.73 8.11
N VAL A 41 -6.68 4.00 8.08
CA VAL A 41 -7.83 4.18 7.19
C VAL A 41 -9.05 4.49 8.08
N PRO A 42 -9.37 5.77 8.29
CA PRO A 42 -10.49 6.17 9.13
C PRO A 42 -11.83 5.67 8.56
N ALA A 43 -12.80 5.43 9.45
CA ALA A 43 -14.17 5.11 9.08
C ALA A 43 -14.74 6.19 8.15
N ASN A 44 -15.46 5.77 7.11
CA ASN A 44 -16.03 6.65 6.08
C ASN A 44 -15.00 7.51 5.33
N ALA A 45 -13.71 7.21 5.45
CA ALA A 45 -12.65 7.82 4.66
C ALA A 45 -12.05 6.80 3.68
N SER A 46 -11.45 7.32 2.62
CA SER A 46 -10.61 6.56 1.70
C SER A 46 -9.20 7.10 1.78
N VAL A 47 -8.23 6.20 1.84
CA VAL A 47 -6.82 6.52 1.71
C VAL A 47 -6.38 6.11 0.32
N SER A 48 -5.81 7.05 -0.43
CA SER A 48 -5.26 6.77 -1.74
C SER A 48 -3.78 6.41 -1.60
N LEU A 49 -3.41 5.26 -2.16
CA LEU A 49 -2.01 4.88 -2.33
C LEU A 49 -1.53 5.45 -3.67
N ALA A 50 -0.74 6.52 -3.63
CA ALA A 50 -0.29 7.25 -4.81
C ALA A 50 1.14 7.81 -4.62
N PRO A 51 1.89 8.02 -5.73
CA PRO A 51 3.16 8.72 -5.68
C PRO A 51 3.03 10.08 -4.99
N GLY A 52 3.96 10.39 -4.07
CA GLY A 52 3.91 11.61 -3.26
C GLY A 52 3.10 11.51 -1.96
N GLY A 53 2.45 10.37 -1.70
CA GLY A 53 1.81 10.05 -0.43
C GLY A 53 2.18 8.64 0.05
N TYR A 54 1.17 7.92 0.56
CA TYR A 54 1.31 6.49 0.89
C TYR A 54 1.51 5.67 -0.38
N HIS A 55 2.43 4.72 -0.37
CA HIS A 55 2.69 3.84 -1.50
C HIS A 55 3.26 2.50 -1.02
N LEU A 56 3.15 1.50 -1.89
CA LEU A 56 3.73 0.18 -1.68
C LEU A 56 5.06 0.09 -2.41
N MET A 57 6.13 -0.22 -1.68
CA MET A 57 7.42 -0.53 -2.25
C MET A 57 7.51 -2.05 -2.45
N LEU A 58 7.57 -2.48 -3.70
CA LEU A 58 7.75 -3.88 -4.08
C LEU A 58 9.25 -4.18 -4.24
N ILE A 59 9.76 -5.13 -3.47
CA ILE A 59 11.17 -5.54 -3.47
C ILE A 59 11.27 -7.00 -3.92
N ASP A 60 12.31 -7.30 -4.69
CA ASP A 60 12.54 -8.61 -5.31
C ASP A 60 11.31 -9.06 -6.12
N LEU A 61 11.06 -8.33 -7.22
CA LEU A 61 10.00 -8.71 -8.16
C LEU A 61 10.24 -10.14 -8.68
N ALA A 62 9.20 -10.97 -8.65
CA ALA A 62 9.22 -12.33 -9.16
C ALA A 62 9.34 -12.36 -10.69
N ALA A 63 8.80 -11.33 -11.36
CA ALA A 63 8.90 -11.10 -12.79
C ALA A 63 8.97 -9.58 -13.07
N PRO A 64 9.57 -9.17 -14.20
CA PRO A 64 9.48 -7.78 -14.65
C PRO A 64 8.01 -7.40 -14.88
N LEU A 65 7.60 -6.25 -14.34
CA LEU A 65 6.29 -5.67 -14.58
C LEU A 65 6.36 -4.82 -15.86
N HIS A 66 5.44 -5.04 -16.79
CA HIS A 66 5.31 -4.24 -18.00
C HIS A 66 4.06 -3.37 -17.94
N GLU A 67 4.11 -2.23 -18.62
CA GLU A 67 2.97 -1.32 -18.74
C GLU A 67 1.76 -2.06 -19.34
N GLY A 68 0.63 -2.02 -18.63
CA GLY A 68 -0.58 -2.77 -19.00
C GLY A 68 -0.71 -4.17 -18.40
N ASP A 69 0.28 -4.65 -17.63
CA ASP A 69 0.11 -5.83 -16.78
C ASP A 69 -0.83 -5.51 -15.60
N GLU A 70 -1.51 -6.52 -15.07
CA GLU A 70 -2.32 -6.40 -13.84
C GLU A 70 -1.62 -7.13 -12.69
N VAL A 71 -1.45 -6.42 -11.58
CA VAL A 71 -0.86 -6.96 -10.35
C VAL A 71 -1.94 -7.13 -9.32
N THR A 72 -2.14 -8.37 -8.87
CA THR A 72 -2.96 -8.66 -7.71
C THR A 72 -2.24 -8.19 -6.44
N LEU A 73 -2.91 -7.35 -5.65
CA LEU A 73 -2.46 -6.87 -4.36
C LEU A 73 -3.41 -7.37 -3.28
N SER A 74 -2.87 -8.01 -2.26
CA SER A 74 -3.61 -8.42 -1.07
C SER A 74 -3.23 -7.49 0.08
N LEU A 75 -4.22 -6.75 0.60
CA LEU A 75 -4.08 -5.76 1.65
C LEU A 75 -4.67 -6.31 2.95
N THR A 76 -3.86 -6.53 3.97
CA THR A 76 -4.30 -7.06 5.27
C THR A 76 -4.45 -5.95 6.29
N PHE A 77 -5.64 -5.86 6.86
CA PHE A 77 -6.00 -4.90 7.89
C PHE A 77 -5.78 -5.47 9.29
N ASP A 78 -5.71 -4.58 10.29
CA ASP A 78 -5.53 -4.91 11.70
C ASP A 78 -6.68 -5.74 12.29
N ASP A 79 -7.88 -5.66 11.71
CA ASP A 79 -9.03 -6.50 12.06
C ASP A 79 -8.94 -7.95 11.50
N GLY A 80 -7.84 -8.27 10.81
CA GLY A 80 -7.59 -9.58 10.20
C GLY A 80 -8.28 -9.76 8.85
N GLN A 81 -9.02 -8.76 8.35
CA GLN A 81 -9.56 -8.82 7.01
C GLN A 81 -8.46 -8.62 5.98
N THR A 82 -8.60 -9.33 4.86
CA THR A 82 -7.75 -9.13 3.69
C THR A 82 -8.61 -8.67 2.52
N LEU A 83 -8.21 -7.58 1.88
CA LEU A 83 -8.81 -7.07 0.67
C LEU A 83 -7.89 -7.39 -0.50
N GLU A 84 -8.37 -8.17 -1.44
CA GLU A 84 -7.67 -8.42 -2.70
C GLU A 84 -8.19 -7.44 -3.75
N LEU A 85 -7.26 -6.81 -4.46
CA LEU A 85 -7.56 -5.89 -5.56
C LEU A 85 -6.55 -6.08 -6.69
N GLU A 86 -7.00 -5.83 -7.91
CA GLU A 86 -6.15 -5.84 -9.09
C GLU A 86 -5.81 -4.40 -9.46
N ALA A 87 -4.52 -4.12 -9.60
CA ALA A 87 -4.01 -2.81 -9.96
C ALA A 87 -3.22 -2.91 -11.26
N PRO A 88 -3.50 -2.07 -12.27
CA PRO A 88 -2.69 -2.01 -13.48
C PRO A 88 -1.30 -1.43 -13.16
N VAL A 89 -0.28 -1.93 -13.85
CA VAL A 89 1.11 -1.43 -13.84
C VAL A 89 1.24 -0.18 -14.70
#